data_AF-A0A1A9I306-F1
#
_entry.id   AF-A0A1A9I306-F1
#
_cell.length_a   1.000
_cell.length_b   1.000
_cell.length_c   1.000
_cell.angle_alpha   90.00
_cell.angle_beta   90.00
_cell.angle_gamma   90.00
#
_symmetry.space_group_name_H-M   'P 1'
#
loop_
_entity.id
_entity.type
_entity.pdbx_description
1 polymer ?
#
loop_
_entity_poly.entity_id
_entity_poly.type
_entity_poly.pdbx_seq_one_letter_code
_entity_poly.pdbx_strand_id
1 'polypeptide(L)' 'MQKKCLNECKNYNRRITICRGYINKHYDELIADYHFLGGIKDQTQHILLGPYECYKAYDSVFLFQKNI' A
#
# COMPACT_ATOMS: atom_id res chain seq x y z
N MET A 1 -18.02 27.59 -2.21
CA MET A 1 -16.55 27.46 -2.19
C MET A 1 -16.15 26.12 -2.81
N GLN A 2 -15.67 26.11 -4.06
CA GLN A 2 -15.11 24.89 -4.64
C GLN A 2 -13.76 24.61 -3.95
N LYS A 3 -13.64 23.46 -3.27
CA LYS A 3 -12.36 22.98 -2.76
C LYS A 3 -11.51 22.60 -3.98
N LYS A 4 -10.68 23.52 -4.46
CA LYS A 4 -9.70 23.27 -5.52
C LYS A 4 -8.61 22.37 -4.93
N CYS A 5 -8.80 21.05 -4.95
CA CYS A 5 -7.68 20.13 -4.76
C CYS A 5 -6.81 20.23 -6.01
N LEU A 6 -5.62 20.82 -5.86
CA LEU A 6 -4.72 21.07 -6.98
C LEU A 6 -3.90 19.82 -7.33
N ASN A 7 -3.47 19.03 -6.33
CA ASN A 7 -2.67 17.82 -6.55
C ASN A 7 -3.09 16.68 -5.59
N GLU A 8 -3.11 16.93 -4.29
CA GLU A 8 -3.50 15.95 -3.27
C GLU A 8 -4.49 16.58 -2.27
N CYS A 9 -5.60 15.88 -1.99
CA CYS A 9 -6.56 16.32 -0.98
C CYS A 9 -6.13 15.85 0.43
N LYS A 10 -6.70 16.44 1.49
CA LYS A 10 -6.47 16.04 2.91
C LYS A 10 -6.57 14.53 3.19
N ASN A 11 -7.38 13.80 2.43
CA ASN A 11 -7.59 12.36 2.57
C ASN A 11 -6.84 11.53 1.52
N TYR A 12 -6.01 12.15 0.69
CA TYR A 12 -5.15 11.46 -0.26
C TYR A 12 -4.25 10.48 0.51
N ASN A 13 -4.12 9.26 -0.01
CA ASN A 13 -3.39 8.15 0.63
C ASN A 13 -3.81 7.75 2.05
N ARG A 14 -4.94 8.25 2.59
CA ARG A 14 -5.42 7.85 3.92
C ARG A 14 -5.70 6.35 4.02
N ARG A 15 -6.33 5.77 2.99
CA ARG A 15 -6.67 4.34 2.95
C ARG A 15 -5.41 3.46 2.95
N ILE A 16 -4.46 3.76 2.06
CA ILE A 16 -3.22 2.99 1.96
C ILE A 16 -2.37 3.13 3.23
N THR A 17 -2.38 4.30 3.87
CA THR A 17 -1.71 4.52 5.16
C THR A 17 -2.33 3.65 6.27
N ILE A 18 -3.66 3.59 6.35
CA ILE A 18 -4.36 2.73 7.34
C ILE A 18 -4.05 1.25 7.06
N CYS A 19 -4.15 0.79 5.82
CA CYS A 19 -3.83 -0.59 5.44
C CYS A 19 -2.39 -0.95 5.82
N ARG A 20 -1.41 -0.12 5.44
CA ARG A 20 0.01 -0.33 5.77
C ARG A 20 0.23 -0.35 7.28
N GLY A 21 -0.44 0.52 8.03
CA GLY A 21 -0.37 0.54 9.49
C GLY A 21 -0.84 -0.78 10.11
N TYR A 22 -1.95 -1.33 9.61
CA TYR A 22 -2.44 -2.64 10.03
C TYR A 22 -1.47 -3.77 9.65
N ILE A 23 -1.04 -3.82 8.39
CA ILE A 23 -0.13 -4.86 7.88
C ILE A 23 1.19 -4.84 8.66
N ASN A 24 1.81 -3.67 8.85
CA ASN A 24 3.08 -3.57 9.58
C ASN A 24 2.94 -4.03 11.04
N LYS A 25 1.80 -3.74 11.69
CA LYS A 25 1.56 -4.15 13.08
C LYS A 25 1.38 -5.66 13.22
N HIS A 26 0.84 -6.31 12.21
CA HIS A 26 0.49 -7.74 12.21
C HIS A 26 1.31 -8.56 11.22
N TYR A 27 2.47 -8.05 10.78
CA TYR A 27 3.18 -8.60 9.62
C TYR A 27 3.61 -10.06 9.85
N ASP A 28 4.16 -10.34 11.03
CA ASP A 28 4.67 -11.67 11.38
C ASP A 28 3.55 -12.73 11.44
N GLU A 29 2.34 -12.33 11.84
CA GLU A 29 1.17 -13.21 11.83
C GLU A 29 0.67 -13.42 10.39
N LEU A 30 0.52 -12.33 9.64
CA LEU A 30 -0.07 -12.36 8.30
C LEU A 30 0.84 -13.02 7.26
N ILE A 31 2.16 -12.95 7.42
CA ILE A 31 3.10 -13.56 6.48
C ILE A 31 3.06 -15.09 6.53
N ALA A 32 2.45 -15.71 7.53
CA ALA A 32 2.21 -17.15 7.52
C ALA A 32 1.30 -17.53 6.34
N ASP A 33 0.16 -16.84 6.22
CA ASP A 33 -0.94 -17.17 5.30
C ASP A 33 -0.90 -16.39 3.99
N TYR A 34 -0.20 -15.26 3.96
CA TYR A 34 -0.25 -14.33 2.83
C TYR A 34 1.13 -13.95 2.30
N HIS A 35 1.18 -13.67 0.99
CA HIS A 35 2.29 -13.00 0.34
C HIS A 35 1.91 -11.55 0.03
N PHE A 36 2.79 -10.62 0.39
CA PHE A 36 2.57 -9.19 0.22
C PHE A 36 3.54 -8.62 -0.82
N LEU A 37 3.00 -7.86 -1.77
CA LEU A 37 3.77 -7.02 -2.68
C LEU A 37 3.43 -5.56 -2.45
N GLY A 38 4.45 -4.71 -2.46
CA GLY A 38 4.31 -3.27 -2.44
C GLY A 38 4.39 -2.71 -3.85
N GLY A 39 3.45 -1.83 -4.22
CA GLY A 39 3.41 -1.18 -5.52
C GLY A 39 3.71 0.31 -5.41
N ILE A 40 4.65 0.80 -6.21
CA ILE A 40 5.01 2.22 -6.34
C ILE A 40 4.66 2.68 -7.74
N LYS A 41 4.02 3.85 -7.86
CA LYS A 41 3.72 4.44 -9.16
C LYS A 41 4.97 5.09 -9.74
N ASP A 42 5.27 4.78 -11.00
CA ASP A 42 6.29 5.51 -11.76
C ASP A 42 5.72 6.81 -12.36
N GLN A 43 6.58 7.56 -13.06
CA GLN A 43 6.22 8.82 -13.72
C GLN A 43 5.15 8.65 -14.81
N THR A 44 4.96 7.43 -15.32
CA THR A 44 3.96 7.06 -16.33
C THR A 44 2.67 6.48 -15.73
N GLN A 45 2.51 6.54 -14.41
CA GLN A 45 1.38 5.95 -13.65
C GLN A 45 1.32 4.42 -13.70
N HIS A 46 2.37 3.73 -14.17
CA HIS A 46 2.45 2.29 -14.05
C HIS A 46 2.84 1.90 -12.63
N ILE A 47 2.34 0.76 -12.16
CA ILE A 47 2.67 0.23 -10.84
C ILE A 47 3.86 -0.71 -10.98
N LEU A 48 4.99 -0.33 -10.39
CA LEU A 48 6.13 -1.19 -10.20
C LEU A 48 5.92 -2.02 -8.92
N LEU A 49 5.83 -3.33 -9.08
CA LEU A 49 5.65 -4.27 -7.98
C LEU A 49 7.01 -4.77 -7.47
N GLY A 50 7.11 -4.89 -6.14
CA GLY A 50 8.25 -5.53 -5.49
C GLY A 50 7.87 -6.14 -4.14
N PRO A 51 8.81 -6.84 -3.48
CA PRO A 51 8.60 -7.35 -2.14
C PRO A 51 8.11 -6.26 -1.19
N TYR A 52 7.12 -6.59 -0.36
CA TYR A 52 6.67 -5.67 0.68
C TYR A 52 7.68 -5.61 1.82
N GLU A 53 8.20 -4.42 2.10
CA GLU A 53 9.10 -4.10 3.19
C GLU A 53 8.32 -3.28 4.23
N CYS A 54 8.35 -3.71 5.49
CA CYS A 54 7.68 -2.98 6.56
C CYS A 54 8.18 -1.53 6.65
N TYR A 55 7.27 -0.62 6.98
CA TYR A 55 7.51 0.84 7.09
C TYR A 55 7.84 1.59 5.79
N LYS A 56 8.14 0.89 4.68
CA LYS A 56 8.33 1.52 3.36
C LYS A 56 7.04 2.10 2.83
N ALA A 57 7.14 3.24 2.12
CA ALA A 57 6.01 3.91 1.50
C ALA A 57 5.59 3.21 0.20
N TYR A 58 4.29 2.99 0.05
CA TYR A 58 3.70 2.38 -1.14
C TYR A 58 2.42 3.11 -1.53
N ASP A 59 2.17 3.19 -2.84
CA ASP A 59 0.94 3.72 -3.44
C ASP A 59 -0.16 2.66 -3.49
N SER A 60 0.23 1.39 -3.47
CA SER A 60 -0.66 0.23 -3.49
C SER A 60 -0.02 -0.94 -2.75
N VAL A 61 -0.85 -1.82 -2.19
CA VAL A 61 -0.41 -3.08 -1.58
C VAL A 61 -1.25 -4.20 -2.18
N PHE A 62 -0.58 -5.24 -2.62
CA PHE A 62 -1.20 -6.45 -3.17
C PHE A 62 -0.99 -7.59 -2.18
N LEU A 63 -2.06 -8.37 -2.00
CA LEU A 63 -2.14 -9.49 -1.10
C LEU A 63 -2.51 -10.72 -1.91
N PHE A 64 -1.77 -11.80 -1.72
CA PHE A 64 -2.10 -13.11 -2.26
C PHE A 64 -2.19 -14.10 -1.13
N GLN A 65 -3.30 -14.83 -1.03
CA GLN A 65 -3.37 -15.95 -0.12
C GLN A 65 -2.45 -17.04 -0.64
N LYS A 66 -1.63 -17.61 0.24
CA LYS A 66 -0.86 -18.81 -0.08
C LYS A 66 -1.86 -19.95 -0.12
N ASN A 67 -2.12 -20.49 -1.30
CA ASN A 67 -2.82 -21.76 -1.40
C ASN A 67 -1.88 -22.82 -0.84
N ILE A 68 -2.27 -23.41 0.30
CA ILE A 68 -1.69 -24.65 0.84
C ILE A 68 -2.14 -25.80 -0.06
#